data_AF-A0AAV2BMT1-F1
#
_entry.id   AF-A0AAV2BMT1-F1
#
_cell.length_a   1.000
_cell.length_b   1.000
_cell.length_c   1.000
_cell.angle_alpha   90.00
_cell.angle_beta   90.00
_cell.angle_gamma   90.00
#
_symmetry.space_group_name_H-M   'P 1'
#
loop_
_entity.id
_entity.type
_entity.pdbx_description
1 polymer ?
#
loop_
_entity_poly.entity_id
_entity_poly.type
_entity_poly.pdbx_seq_one_letter_code
_entity_poly.pdbx_strand_id
1 'polypeptide(L)' 'MVYLHSDINELLNYFPKSVLPEQYGGELLDMHATNFLQIVNKEQKKNTLAGQPNFF' A
#
# COMPACT_ATOMS: atom_id res chain seq x y z
N MET A 1 14.45 9.35 -8.04
CA MET A 1 14.07 8.76 -9.34
C MET A 1 12.62 8.33 -9.24
N VAL A 2 11.78 8.70 -10.19
CA VAL A 2 10.35 8.38 -10.18
C VAL A 2 10.09 7.41 -11.33
N TYR A 3 9.41 6.31 -11.06
CA TYR A 3 9.04 5.31 -12.05
C TYR A 3 7.53 5.41 -12.30
N LEU A 4 7.14 5.57 -13.56
CA LEU A 4 5.75 5.56 -14.00
C LEU A 4 5.52 4.27 -14.78
N HIS A 5 4.57 3.47 -14.30
CA HIS A 5 4.16 2.22 -14.94
C HIS A 5 2.82 2.44 -15.62
N SER A 6 2.73 2.05 -16.90
CA SER A 6 1.48 2.10 -17.67
C SER A 6 0.81 0.72 -17.79
N ASP A 7 1.52 -0.35 -17.45
CA ASP A 7 1.02 -1.71 -17.34
C ASP A 7 1.17 -2.20 -15.90
N ILE A 8 0.11 -2.83 -15.39
CA ILE A 8 0.09 -3.43 -14.07
C ILE A 8 1.11 -4.57 -13.92
N ASN A 9 1.41 -5.31 -14.98
CA ASN A 9 2.39 -6.38 -14.94
C ASN A 9 3.79 -5.87 -14.58
N GLU A 10 4.13 -4.65 -14.99
CA GLU A 10 5.40 -4.02 -14.62
C GLU A 10 5.45 -3.72 -13.12
N LEU A 11 4.35 -3.25 -12.53
CA LEU A 11 4.26 -2.99 -11.09
C LEU A 11 4.43 -4.28 -10.28
N LEU A 12 3.86 -5.38 -10.76
CA LEU A 12 3.90 -6.69 -10.10
C LEU A 12 5.27 -7.37 -10.15
N ASN A 13 6.18 -6.92 -11.03
CA ASN A 13 7.57 -7.37 -11.00
C ASN A 13 8.33 -6.86 -9.76
N TYR A 14 7.84 -5.80 -9.12
CA TYR A 14 8.45 -5.21 -7.93
C TYR A 14 7.70 -5.57 -6.65
N PHE A 15 6.37 -5.68 -6.73
CA PHE A 15 5.51 -5.96 -5.58
C PHE A 15 4.73 -7.26 -5.80
N PRO A 16 4.85 -8.25 -4.88
CA PRO A 16 4.04 -9.45 -4.94
C PRO A 16 2.53 -9.14 -4.92
N LYS A 17 1.73 -9.91 -5.64
CA LYS A 17 0.26 -9.71 -5.68
C LYS A 17 -0.38 -9.79 -4.29
N SER A 18 0.13 -10.64 -3.41
CA SER A 18 -0.40 -10.87 -2.06
C SER A 18 -0.35 -9.67 -1.13
N VAL A 19 0.49 -8.67 -1.43
CA VAL A 19 0.62 -7.44 -0.62
C VAL A 19 -0.10 -6.24 -1.23
N LEU A 20 -0.64 -6.39 -2.44
CA LEU A 20 -1.34 -5.32 -3.15
C LEU A 20 -2.86 -5.52 -3.09
N PRO A 21 -3.62 -4.43 -2.90
CA PRO A 21 -5.08 -4.45 -3.03
C PRO A 21 -5.56 -4.97 -4.39
N GLU A 22 -6.73 -5.62 -4.41
CA GLU A 22 -7.35 -6.10 -5.67
C GLU A 22 -7.55 -4.98 -6.70
N GLN A 23 -7.89 -3.76 -6.24
CA GLN A 23 -8.04 -2.57 -7.10
C GLN A 23 -6.75 -2.17 -7.85
N TYR A 24 -5.59 -2.64 -7.37
CA TYR A 24 -4.28 -2.48 -8.02
C TYR A 24 -3.76 -3.81 -8.60
N GLY A 25 -4.64 -4.77 -8.91
CA GLY A 25 -4.27 -6.04 -9.54
C GLY A 25 -3.61 -7.07 -8.61
N GLY A 26 -3.66 -6.85 -7.30
CA GLY A 26 -3.22 -7.80 -6.29
C GLY A 26 -4.33 -8.72 -5.78
N GLU A 27 -4.08 -9.36 -4.64
CA GLU A 27 -4.98 -10.36 -4.01
C GLU A 27 -5.43 -9.94 -2.60
N LEU A 28 -5.04 -8.75 -2.15
CA LEU A 28 -5.42 -8.23 -0.85
C LEU A 28 -6.83 -7.63 -0.94
N LEU A 29 -7.82 -8.30 -0.32
CA LEU A 29 -9.18 -7.77 -0.23
C LEU A 29 -9.19 -6.46 0.57
N ASP A 30 -10.11 -5.57 0.21
CA ASP A 30 -10.19 -4.21 0.75
C ASP A 30 -10.29 -4.18 2.29
N MET A 31 -11.07 -5.11 2.88
CA MET A 31 -11.16 -5.27 4.35
C MET A 31 -9.83 -5.66 5.01
N HIS A 32 -8.95 -6.35 4.30
CA HIS A 32 -7.62 -6.73 4.79
C HIS A 32 -6.60 -5.62 4.51
N ALA A 33 -6.77 -4.85 3.43
CA ALA A 33 -5.95 -3.69 3.11
C ALA A 33 -6.11 -2.55 4.14
N THR A 34 -7.34 -2.20 4.53
CA THR A 34 -7.58 -1.17 5.55
C THR A 34 -6.99 -1.59 6.90
N ASN A 35 -7.17 -2.85 7.30
CA ASN A 35 -6.58 -3.38 8.53
C ASN A 35 -5.04 -3.40 8.47
N PHE A 36 -4.47 -3.80 7.32
CA PHE A 36 -3.02 -3.79 7.12
C PHE A 36 -2.44 -2.38 7.19
N LEU A 37 -3.02 -1.40 6.48
CA LEU A 37 -2.56 -0.01 6.52
C LEU A 37 -2.67 0.57 7.94
N GLN A 38 -3.76 0.28 8.66
CA GLN A 38 -3.90 0.67 10.07
C GLN A 38 -2.83 0.04 10.97
N ILE A 39 -2.53 -1.25 10.79
CA ILE A 39 -1.48 -1.95 11.55
C ILE A 39 -0.11 -1.34 11.24
N VAL A 40 0.23 -1.16 9.96
CA VAL A 40 1.54 -0.61 9.54
C VAL A 40 1.69 0.84 10.01
N ASN A 41 0.64 1.67 9.92
CA ASN A 41 0.64 3.03 10.46
C ASN A 41 0.88 3.04 11.98
N LYS A 42 0.28 2.08 12.72
CA LYS A 42 0.44 1.94 14.17
C LYS A 42 1.83 1.44 14.56
N GLU A 43 2.38 0.49 13.80
CA GLU A 43 3.71 -0.09 14.05
C GLU A 43 4.85 0.86 13.67
N GLN A 44 4.69 1.66 12.61
CA GLN A 44 5.77 2.51 12.14
C GLN A 44 6.10 3.68 13.08
N LYS A 45 5.18 4.13 13.97
CA LYS A 45 5.34 5.35 14.82
C LYS A 45 5.92 6.58 14.09
N LYS A 46 5.96 6.56 12.76
CA LYS A 46 6.48 7.61 11.90
C LYS A 46 5.26 8.34 11.40
N ASN A 47 4.88 9.32 12.20
CA ASN A 47 4.18 10.49 11.73
C ASN A 47 4.69 10.86 10.33
N THR A 48 3.76 11.31 9.48
CA THR A 48 4.12 12.17 8.35
C THR A 48 5.15 13.21 8.81
N LEU A 49 6.00 13.73 7.93
CA LEU A 49 6.96 14.82 8.23
C LEU A 49 6.30 16.07 8.85
N ALA A 50 4.96 16.09 9.00
CA ALA A 50 4.13 17.13 9.60
C ALA A 50 3.23 16.66 10.78
N GLY A 51 3.40 15.47 11.35
CA GLY A 51 2.73 15.12 12.62
C GLY A 51 1.22 14.85 12.55
N GLN A 52 0.61 14.79 11.37
CA GLN A 52 -0.82 14.46 11.25
C GLN A 52 -1.03 12.95 11.11
N PRO A 53 -1.97 12.36 11.90
CA PRO A 53 -2.39 10.98 11.73
C PRO A 53 -3.01 10.80 10.35
N ASN A 54 -2.63 9.73 9.66
CA ASN A 54 -3.30 9.32 8.44
C ASN A 54 -4.59 8.58 8.84
N PHE A 55 -5.75 9.23 8.67
CA PHE A 55 -7.07 8.65 8.99
C PHE A 55 -7.67 7.82 7.85
N PHE A 56 -6.87 7.53 6.83
CA PHE A 56 -7.23 6.68 5.69
C PHE A 56 -6.60 5.30 5.85
#